data_AF-A0A2W1AIP4-F1
#
_entry.id   AF-A0A2W1AIP4-F1
#
_cell.length_a   1.000
_cell.length_b   1.000
_cell.length_c   1.000
_cell.angle_alpha   90.00
_cell.angle_beta   90.00
_cell.angle_gamma   90.00
#
_symmetry.space_group_name_H-M   'P 1'
#
loop_
_entity.id
_entity.type
_entity.pdbx_description
1 polymer ?
#
loop_
_entity_poly.entity_id
_entity_poly.type
_entity_poly.pdbx_seq_one_letter_code
_entity_poly.pdbx_strand_id
1 'polypeptide(L)'
;MSDPLSPYVDVGVARTRQWLRDDRGVRSELRDLQAVDGITVASLALSDPGAGSDALSRRAALAVVPLFAPPEETPPQETPDDETNTRSEALTQALSDQDGLVLWTPPGATLPPPSNDAALRQIRDAAAALAPGHSGEVAFPVTLAIRKVGDEGSYLSVQGGLSPHWARFTNQVFGQFQLDSNAIHRLPADPAKVTQLVDFLVLIANGVRTTGHTADAPAEDHWSLQRLDGISGVRIIAAAPASEPEAGTPVRKALRTGTRAALRALARADTSLRLLTYVGIFRSIEEETASIALRGLDPTTFAQLDAICLVADAQLRVLFGPAPQSGLGDSQPR
;
A
#
# COMPACT_ATOMS: atom_id res chain seq x y z
N MET A 1 23.16 18.67 -7.86
CA MET A 1 22.65 17.39 -7.33
C MET A 1 21.24 17.69 -6.88
N SER A 2 20.24 17.13 -7.56
CA SER A 2 18.84 17.27 -7.15
C SER A 2 18.64 16.48 -5.85
N ASP A 3 17.91 17.03 -4.88
CA ASP A 3 17.56 16.29 -3.67
C ASP A 3 16.89 14.96 -4.06
N PRO A 4 17.22 13.85 -3.38
CA PRO A 4 16.56 12.57 -3.62
C PRO A 4 15.07 12.77 -3.40
N LEU A 5 14.29 12.43 -4.42
CA LEU A 5 12.84 12.52 -4.33
C LEU A 5 12.34 11.63 -3.20
N SER A 6 11.33 12.13 -2.50
CA SER A 6 10.62 11.34 -1.50
C SER A 6 10.21 10.00 -2.11
N PRO A 7 10.41 8.86 -1.42
CA PRO A 7 10.12 7.53 -1.97
C PRO A 7 8.66 7.40 -2.46
N TYR A 8 7.75 8.13 -1.83
CA TYR A 8 6.34 8.24 -2.23
C TYR A 8 6.16 8.83 -3.63
N VAL A 9 6.95 9.85 -3.98
CA VAL A 9 6.88 10.52 -5.29
C VAL A 9 7.30 9.56 -6.39
N ASP A 10 8.45 8.90 -6.24
CA ASP A 10 8.98 7.96 -7.22
C ASP A 10 7.97 6.84 -7.50
N VAL A 11 7.45 6.23 -6.43
CA VAL A 11 6.46 5.16 -6.51
C VAL A 11 5.16 5.64 -7.14
N GLY A 12 4.64 6.80 -6.72
CA GLY A 12 3.42 7.38 -7.26
C GLY A 12 3.52 7.70 -8.75
N VAL A 13 4.63 8.30 -9.19
CA VAL A 13 4.90 8.59 -10.61
C VAL A 13 5.01 7.30 -11.40
N ALA A 14 5.85 6.35 -10.97
CA ALA A 14 6.08 5.10 -11.68
C ALA A 14 4.79 4.26 -11.82
N ARG A 15 4.00 4.12 -10.75
CA ARG A 15 2.72 3.40 -10.79
C ARG A 15 1.69 4.07 -11.69
N THR A 16 1.61 5.40 -11.66
CA THR A 16 0.68 6.12 -12.55
C THR A 16 1.06 5.95 -14.02
N ARG A 17 2.37 5.99 -14.32
CA ARG A 17 2.87 5.74 -15.69
C ARG A 17 2.60 4.32 -16.15
N GLN A 18 2.81 3.34 -15.27
CA GLN A 18 2.45 1.94 -15.54
C GLN A 18 0.95 1.79 -15.80
N TRP A 19 0.09 2.41 -14.99
CA TRP A 19 -1.35 2.41 -15.21
C TRP A 19 -1.75 3.04 -16.56
N LEU A 20 -1.16 4.18 -16.94
CA LEU A 20 -1.41 4.79 -18.26
C LEU A 20 -1.04 3.84 -19.40
N ARG A 21 0.06 3.08 -19.25
CA ARG A 21 0.49 2.10 -20.24
C ARG A 21 -0.46 0.91 -20.30
N ASP A 22 -0.75 0.31 -19.15
CA ASP A 22 -1.42 -0.99 -19.05
C ASP A 22 -2.94 -0.85 -19.29
N ASP A 23 -3.59 0.18 -18.73
CA ASP A 23 -5.06 0.37 -18.83
C ASP A 23 -5.50 1.29 -19.98
N ARG A 24 -4.63 2.18 -20.45
CA ARG A 24 -4.97 3.14 -21.51
C ARG A 24 -4.20 2.92 -22.80
N GLY A 25 -3.22 2.01 -22.82
CA GLY A 25 -2.33 1.83 -23.97
C GLY A 25 -1.45 3.06 -24.24
N VAL A 26 -1.40 4.03 -23.32
CA VAL A 26 -0.69 5.30 -23.52
C VAL A 26 0.73 5.18 -22.99
N ARG A 27 1.71 5.41 -23.86
CA ARG A 27 3.10 5.53 -23.43
C ARG A 27 3.30 6.89 -22.76
N SER A 28 4.00 6.88 -21.64
CA SER A 28 4.29 8.10 -20.87
C SER A 28 5.79 8.23 -20.60
N GLU A 29 6.33 9.40 -20.88
CA GLU A 29 7.71 9.78 -20.62
C GLU A 29 7.74 10.93 -19.61
N LEU A 30 8.49 10.75 -18.51
CA LEU A 30 8.70 11.81 -17.53
C LEU A 30 9.61 12.87 -18.15
N ARG A 31 9.12 14.11 -18.24
CA ARG A 31 9.85 15.25 -18.81
C ARG A 31 10.51 16.11 -17.74
N ASP A 32 9.79 16.37 -16.67
CA ASP A 32 10.21 17.26 -15.61
C ASP A 32 9.49 16.90 -14.32
N LEU A 33 10.07 17.30 -13.19
CA LEU A 33 9.53 17.10 -11.87
C LEU A 33 9.88 18.30 -10.99
N GLN A 34 8.84 18.97 -10.48
CA GLN A 34 8.97 20.23 -9.75
C GLN A 34 8.19 20.19 -8.45
N ALA A 35 8.75 20.75 -7.38
CA ALA A 35 8.01 21.01 -6.16
C ALA A 35 7.27 22.34 -6.29
N VAL A 36 5.94 22.31 -6.17
CA VAL A 36 5.06 23.48 -6.29
C VAL A 36 4.17 23.54 -5.06
N ASP A 37 4.36 24.56 -4.23
CA ASP A 37 3.62 24.78 -2.98
C ASP A 37 3.65 23.53 -2.06
N GLY A 38 4.81 22.87 -1.97
CA GLY A 38 5.02 21.65 -1.17
C GLY A 38 4.54 20.35 -1.82
N ILE A 39 3.93 20.40 -3.02
CA ILE A 39 3.48 19.22 -3.76
C ILE A 39 4.38 18.97 -4.95
N THR A 40 4.83 17.73 -5.12
CA THR A 40 5.59 17.36 -6.31
C THR A 40 4.67 17.15 -7.50
N VAL A 41 4.93 17.90 -8.57
CA VAL A 41 4.25 17.81 -9.86
C VAL A 41 5.21 17.28 -10.91
N ALA A 42 4.83 16.16 -11.53
CA ALA A 42 5.51 15.57 -12.67
C ALA A 42 4.84 16.01 -13.97
N SER A 43 5.64 16.48 -14.94
CA SER A 43 5.21 16.72 -16.32
C SER A 43 5.47 15.47 -17.15
N LEU A 44 4.42 14.91 -17.75
CA LEU A 44 4.49 13.71 -18.59
C LEU A 44 4.19 14.07 -20.05
N ALA A 45 5.02 13.59 -20.96
CA ALA A 45 4.69 13.54 -22.38
C ALA A 45 3.98 12.22 -22.67
N LEU A 46 2.82 12.29 -23.33
CA LEU A 46 2.00 11.13 -23.66
C LEU A 46 2.02 10.89 -25.16
N SER A 47 2.23 9.64 -25.55
CA SER A 47 2.14 9.18 -26.93
C SER A 47 1.21 7.98 -27.03
N ASP A 48 0.29 8.06 -27.99
CA ASP A 48 -0.57 6.96 -28.36
C ASP A 48 0.14 6.14 -29.45
N PRO A 49 0.46 4.85 -29.21
CA PRO A 49 1.19 4.03 -30.18
C PRO A 49 0.43 3.81 -31.50
N GLY A 50 -0.89 4.06 -31.54
CA GLY A 50 -1.72 3.90 -32.74
C GLY A 50 -1.98 5.20 -33.51
N ALA A 51 -1.65 6.35 -32.94
CA ALA A 51 -1.89 7.63 -33.57
C ALA A 51 -0.67 7.99 -34.44
N GLY A 52 -0.89 8.29 -35.73
CA GLY A 52 0.18 8.57 -36.70
C GLY A 52 1.13 9.70 -36.25
N SER A 53 2.23 9.93 -36.97
CA SER A 53 3.29 10.89 -36.57
C SER A 53 2.82 12.33 -36.33
N ASP A 54 1.62 12.69 -36.78
CA ASP A 54 0.97 14.00 -36.56
C ASP A 54 0.03 14.06 -35.35
N ALA A 55 -0.09 12.97 -34.57
CA ALA A 55 -0.88 12.98 -33.36
C ALA A 55 -0.24 13.91 -32.33
N LEU A 56 -0.89 15.05 -32.09
CA LEU A 56 -0.52 16.05 -31.09
C LEU A 56 -0.08 15.36 -29.79
N SER A 57 1.21 15.47 -29.47
CA SER A 57 1.77 14.96 -28.21
C SER A 57 0.98 15.58 -27.05
N ARG A 58 0.16 14.76 -26.40
CA ARG A 58 -0.63 15.21 -25.26
C ARG A 58 0.31 15.38 -24.07
N ARG A 59 0.04 16.38 -23.25
CA ARG A 59 0.76 16.59 -21.99
C ARG A 59 -0.17 16.22 -20.84
N ALA A 60 0.40 15.60 -19.81
CA ALA A 60 -0.24 15.41 -18.53
C ALA A 60 0.60 16.05 -17.43
N ALA A 61 -0.06 16.66 -16.45
CA ALA A 61 0.54 17.05 -15.19
C ALA A 61 0.01 16.12 -14.10
N LEU A 62 0.92 15.54 -13.34
CA LEU A 62 0.63 14.58 -12.28
C LEU A 62 1.09 15.14 -10.94
N ALA A 63 0.18 15.39 -10.02
CA ALA A 63 0.52 15.67 -8.63
C ALA A 63 0.59 14.35 -7.84
N VAL A 64 1.66 14.14 -7.07
CA VAL A 64 1.78 12.99 -6.16
C VAL A 64 1.73 13.48 -4.73
N VAL A 65 0.84 12.89 -3.93
CA VAL A 65 0.58 13.31 -2.55
C VAL A 65 0.64 12.11 -1.59
N PRO A 66 1.57 12.05 -0.63
CA PRO A 66 1.52 11.08 0.45
C PRO A 66 0.29 11.34 1.35
N LEU A 67 -0.52 10.31 1.63
CA LEU A 67 -1.72 10.45 2.46
C LEU A 67 -1.42 10.67 3.94
N PHE A 68 -0.31 10.11 4.42
CA PHE A 68 0.05 10.05 5.83
C PHE A 68 1.35 10.79 6.12
N ALA A 69 1.62 11.88 5.39
CA ALA A 69 2.78 12.72 5.68
C ALA A 69 2.67 13.30 7.10
N PRO A 70 3.79 13.36 7.85
CA PRO A 70 3.82 14.03 9.14
C PRO A 70 3.40 15.50 8.97
N PRO A 71 2.65 16.06 9.92
CA PRO A 71 2.29 17.47 9.85
C PRO A 71 3.55 18.34 9.95
N GLU A 72 3.70 19.30 9.01
CA GLU A 72 4.86 20.22 8.90
C GLU A 72 5.17 21.01 10.18
N GLU A 73 4.24 21.09 11.13
CA GLU A 73 4.35 21.91 12.34
C GLU A 73 4.88 21.16 13.57
N THR A 74 5.29 19.91 13.45
CA THR A 74 5.84 19.18 14.61
C THR A 74 7.30 19.58 14.82
N PRO A 75 7.67 20.23 15.94
CA PRO A 75 9.06 20.59 16.20
C PRO A 75 9.94 19.33 16.25
N PRO A 76 11.23 19.43 15.89
CA PRO A 76 12.17 18.31 15.91
C PRO A 76 12.43 17.89 17.35
N GLN A 77 11.55 17.08 17.90
CA GLN A 77 11.88 16.18 19.00
C GLN A 77 12.40 14.88 18.36
N GLU A 78 13.36 14.20 19.00
CA GLU A 78 13.72 12.83 18.65
C GLU A 78 12.44 11.99 18.73
N THR A 79 11.77 11.83 17.59
CA THR A 79 10.46 11.22 17.51
C THR A 79 10.64 9.80 16.99
N PRO A 80 9.69 8.89 17.27
CA PRO A 80 9.66 7.55 16.66
C PRO A 80 9.85 7.55 15.13
N ASP A 81 9.59 8.68 14.46
CA ASP A 81 9.79 8.91 13.05
C ASP A 81 11.29 8.83 12.65
N ASP A 82 12.20 9.30 13.51
CA ASP A 82 13.66 9.25 13.27
C ASP A 82 14.20 7.82 13.26
N GLU A 83 13.68 6.95 14.13
CA GLU A 83 14.07 5.54 14.18
C GLU A 83 13.58 4.80 12.93
N THR A 84 12.35 5.05 12.50
CA THR A 84 11.78 4.48 11.28
C THR A 84 12.56 4.91 10.04
N ASN A 85 12.87 6.21 9.93
CA ASN A 85 13.66 6.75 8.83
C ASN A 85 15.08 6.16 8.82
N THR A 86 15.76 6.13 9.97
CA THR A 86 17.10 5.53 10.10
C THR A 86 17.10 4.06 9.71
N ARG A 87 16.10 3.29 10.16
CA ARG A 87 15.95 1.87 9.78
C ARG A 87 15.66 1.70 8.30
N SER A 88 14.82 2.56 7.73
CA SER A 88 14.52 2.56 6.30
C SER A 88 15.78 2.81 5.49
N GLU A 89 16.55 3.85 5.80
CA GLU A 89 17.81 4.14 5.12
C GLU A 89 18.81 2.98 5.22
N ALA A 90 18.97 2.40 6.41
CA ALA A 90 19.87 1.27 6.61
C ALA A 90 19.42 0.02 5.84
N LEU A 91 18.12 -0.24 5.77
CA LEU A 91 17.56 -1.35 5.00
C LEU A 91 17.68 -1.11 3.48
N THR A 92 17.45 0.12 3.01
CA THR A 92 17.71 0.53 1.62
C THR A 92 19.17 0.32 1.25
N GLN A 93 20.10 0.69 2.13
CA GLN A 93 21.54 0.47 1.92
C GLN A 93 21.89 -1.02 1.91
N ALA A 94 21.29 -1.83 2.79
CA ALA A 94 21.53 -3.27 2.84
C ALA A 94 21.00 -4.00 1.59
N LEU A 95 19.98 -3.45 0.93
CA LEU A 95 19.38 -3.96 -0.30
C LEU A 95 19.84 -3.20 -1.55
N SER A 96 20.96 -2.46 -1.50
CA SER A 96 21.42 -1.63 -2.61
C SER A 96 21.78 -2.41 -3.88
N ASP A 97 21.93 -3.74 -3.77
CA ASP A 97 22.11 -4.67 -4.89
C ASP A 97 20.83 -4.91 -5.69
N GLN A 98 19.67 -4.52 -5.14
CA GLN A 98 18.37 -4.63 -5.78
C GLN A 98 18.00 -3.34 -6.50
N ASP A 99 17.41 -3.47 -7.69
CA ASP A 99 17.01 -2.35 -8.53
C ASP A 99 15.53 -2.40 -8.85
N GLY A 100 14.88 -1.24 -8.80
CA GLY A 100 13.43 -1.13 -9.03
C GLY A 100 12.56 -1.60 -7.86
N LEU A 101 13.14 -1.92 -6.69
CA LEU A 101 12.41 -2.60 -5.62
C LEU A 101 11.64 -1.61 -4.75
N VAL A 102 10.38 -1.93 -4.47
CA VAL A 102 9.54 -1.20 -3.51
C VAL A 102 9.04 -2.19 -2.46
N LEU A 103 9.40 -1.94 -1.19
CA LEU A 103 8.88 -2.67 -0.04
C LEU A 103 7.78 -1.84 0.62
N TRP A 104 6.59 -2.41 0.75
CA TRP A 104 5.46 -1.79 1.41
C TRP A 104 5.35 -2.35 2.82
N THR A 105 5.59 -1.49 3.82
CA THR A 105 5.51 -1.86 5.23
C THR A 105 4.08 -1.64 5.71
N PRO A 106 3.36 -2.69 6.15
CA PRO A 106 2.02 -2.55 6.68
C PRO A 106 1.96 -1.61 7.89
N PRO A 107 0.83 -0.92 8.14
CA PRO A 107 0.67 -0.10 9.33
C PRO A 107 0.94 -0.89 10.63
N GLY A 108 1.70 -0.29 11.55
CA GLY A 108 2.08 -0.91 12.83
C GLY A 108 3.26 -1.88 12.74
N ALA A 109 3.63 -2.34 11.54
CA ALA A 109 4.75 -3.25 11.37
C ALA A 109 6.09 -2.53 11.57
N THR A 110 7.03 -3.21 12.23
CA THR A 110 8.38 -2.67 12.45
C THR A 110 9.33 -3.18 11.37
N LEU A 111 10.06 -2.27 10.72
CA LEU A 111 11.08 -2.63 9.73
C LEU A 111 12.11 -3.61 10.34
N PRO A 112 12.47 -4.69 9.62
CA PRO A 112 13.52 -5.59 10.09
C PRO A 112 14.84 -4.82 10.21
N PRO A 113 15.64 -5.07 11.27
CA PRO A 113 16.94 -4.42 11.39
C PRO A 113 17.87 -4.90 10.27
N PRO A 114 18.80 -4.05 9.78
CA PRO A 114 19.72 -4.40 8.70
C PRO A 114 20.66 -5.56 9.07
N SER A 115 20.82 -5.87 10.36
CA SER A 115 21.58 -7.03 10.85
C SER A 115 20.80 -8.35 10.78
N ASN A 116 19.51 -8.34 10.39
CA ASN A 116 18.71 -9.54 10.27
C ASN A 116 18.89 -10.19 8.88
N ASP A 117 19.93 -11.00 8.74
CA ASP A 117 20.25 -11.66 7.47
C ASP A 117 19.12 -12.56 6.94
N ALA A 118 18.32 -13.15 7.82
CA ALA A 118 17.20 -14.00 7.41
C ALA A 118 16.11 -13.17 6.71
N ALA A 119 15.73 -12.03 7.29
CA ALA A 119 14.78 -11.11 6.67
C ALA A 119 15.31 -10.54 5.35
N LEU A 120 16.59 -10.16 5.29
CA LEU A 120 17.21 -9.67 4.06
C LEU A 120 17.20 -10.74 2.95
N ARG A 121 17.51 -11.99 3.28
CA ARG A 121 17.42 -13.11 2.32
C ARG A 121 16.00 -13.30 1.82
N GLN A 122 15.00 -13.33 2.72
CA GLN A 122 13.60 -13.45 2.34
C GLN A 122 13.15 -12.34 1.37
N ILE A 123 13.55 -11.09 1.63
CA ILE A 123 13.25 -9.96 0.74
C ILE A 123 13.92 -10.15 -0.62
N ARG A 124 15.20 -10.54 -0.66
CA ARG A 124 15.93 -10.76 -1.93
C ARG A 124 15.36 -11.92 -2.74
N ASP A 125 15.03 -13.03 -2.09
CA ASP A 125 14.45 -14.21 -2.74
C ASP A 125 13.07 -13.88 -3.35
N ALA A 126 12.24 -13.16 -2.59
CA ALA A 126 10.96 -12.65 -3.10
C ALA A 126 11.15 -11.65 -4.25
N ALA A 127 12.13 -10.74 -4.16
CA ALA A 127 12.44 -9.78 -5.21
C ALA A 127 12.94 -10.45 -6.50
N ALA A 128 13.77 -11.48 -6.38
CA ALA A 128 14.32 -12.24 -7.50
C ALA A 128 13.23 -12.99 -8.29
N ALA A 129 12.15 -13.40 -7.62
CA ALA A 129 11.00 -14.02 -8.26
C ALA A 129 10.10 -13.02 -9.03
N LEU A 130 10.30 -11.70 -8.85
CA LEU A 130 9.50 -10.67 -9.50
C LEU A 130 10.14 -10.16 -10.79
N ALA A 131 9.36 -10.25 -11.87
CA ALA A 131 9.62 -9.51 -13.09
C ALA A 131 9.35 -8.01 -12.90
N PRO A 132 10.02 -7.12 -13.64
CA PRO A 132 9.68 -5.70 -13.65
C PRO A 132 8.19 -5.45 -13.99
N GLY A 133 7.60 -4.46 -13.35
CA GLY A 133 6.16 -4.15 -13.41
C GLY A 133 5.27 -5.05 -12.53
N HIS A 134 5.79 -6.10 -11.90
CA HIS A 134 5.00 -7.04 -11.11
C HIS A 134 5.11 -6.77 -9.60
N SER A 135 4.13 -7.29 -8.87
CA SER A 135 4.05 -7.28 -7.41
C SER A 135 3.96 -8.71 -6.88
N GLY A 136 4.40 -8.91 -5.65
CA GLY A 136 4.29 -10.15 -4.90
C GLY A 136 4.35 -9.88 -3.40
N GLU A 137 4.69 -10.92 -2.64
CA GLU A 137 4.70 -10.85 -1.18
C GLU A 137 6.00 -11.42 -0.63
N VAL A 138 6.45 -10.87 0.50
CA VAL A 138 7.47 -11.47 1.35
C VAL A 138 6.82 -11.84 2.68
N ALA A 139 7.05 -13.07 3.13
CA ALA A 139 6.46 -13.61 4.35
C ALA A 139 7.49 -13.61 5.48
N PHE A 140 7.16 -12.95 6.59
CA PHE A 140 7.98 -12.94 7.79
C PHE A 140 7.38 -13.85 8.87
N PRO A 141 8.17 -14.74 9.48
CA PRO A 141 7.66 -15.62 10.52
C PRO A 141 7.27 -14.82 11.76
N VAL A 142 6.08 -15.10 12.29
CA VAL A 142 5.56 -14.52 13.54
C VAL A 142 4.94 -15.59 14.42
N THR A 143 4.76 -15.27 15.70
CA THR A 143 4.10 -16.16 16.66
C THR A 143 2.84 -15.50 17.17
N LEU A 144 1.73 -16.23 17.08
CA LEU A 144 0.44 -15.85 17.65
C LEU A 144 0.23 -16.56 18.98
N ALA A 145 -0.56 -15.97 19.87
CA ALA A 145 -0.89 -16.58 21.16
C ALA A 145 -2.38 -16.95 21.21
N ILE A 146 -2.67 -18.22 21.49
CA ILE A 146 -4.03 -18.71 21.73
C ILE A 146 -4.16 -19.11 23.19
N ARG A 147 -5.04 -18.43 23.93
CA ARG A 147 -5.30 -18.72 25.33
C ARG A 147 -6.69 -19.29 25.52
N LYS A 148 -6.80 -20.42 26.22
CA LYS A 148 -8.10 -20.95 26.67
C LYS A 148 -8.56 -20.20 27.92
N VAL A 149 -9.78 -19.66 27.88
CA VAL A 149 -10.35 -18.86 28.99
C VAL A 149 -11.56 -19.52 29.65
N GLY A 150 -12.18 -20.50 29.00
CA GLY A 150 -13.27 -21.28 29.58
C GLY A 150 -13.49 -22.61 28.87
N ASP A 151 -14.12 -23.55 29.55
CA ASP A 151 -14.37 -24.90 29.04
C ASP A 151 -15.73 -25.04 28.34
N GLU A 152 -16.63 -24.08 28.54
CA GLU A 152 -17.98 -24.10 27.98
C GLU A 152 -18.11 -23.18 26.76
N GLY A 153 -18.91 -23.62 25.78
CA GLY A 153 -19.19 -22.84 24.57
C GLY A 153 -18.30 -23.20 23.38
N SER A 154 -18.40 -22.39 22.33
CA SER A 154 -17.64 -22.57 21.09
C SER A 154 -17.33 -21.20 20.47
N TYR A 155 -16.53 -20.43 21.21
CA TYR A 155 -16.27 -19.04 20.87
C TYR A 155 -14.78 -18.73 20.97
N LEU A 156 -14.28 -17.95 20.01
CA LEU A 156 -12.90 -17.47 19.98
C LEU A 156 -12.93 -15.98 19.65
N SER A 157 -12.56 -15.15 20.61
CA SER A 157 -12.37 -13.71 20.37
C SER A 157 -11.02 -13.48 19.73
N VAL A 158 -10.98 -12.69 18.66
CA VAL A 158 -9.76 -12.39 17.90
C VAL A 158 -9.40 -10.92 18.05
N GLN A 159 -8.15 -10.63 18.42
CA GLN A 159 -7.56 -9.29 18.38
C GLN A 159 -6.42 -9.26 17.36
N GLY A 160 -6.25 -8.15 16.64
CA GLY A 160 -5.16 -7.95 15.67
C GLY A 160 -5.56 -8.24 14.22
N GLY A 161 -4.60 -8.69 13.39
CA GLY A 161 -4.76 -8.83 11.94
C GLY A 161 -5.83 -9.81 11.49
N LEU A 162 -6.14 -10.84 12.29
CA LEU A 162 -7.21 -11.81 11.98
C LEU A 162 -8.60 -11.36 12.45
N SER A 163 -8.72 -10.18 13.08
CA SER A 163 -10.02 -9.71 13.60
C SER A 163 -11.13 -9.66 12.54
N PRO A 164 -10.92 -9.28 11.26
CA PRO A 164 -11.99 -9.33 10.25
C PRO A 164 -12.52 -10.74 9.98
N HIS A 165 -11.75 -11.78 10.34
CA HIS A 165 -12.08 -13.18 10.13
C HIS A 165 -12.65 -13.88 11.38
N TRP A 166 -12.93 -13.15 12.47
CA TRP A 166 -13.40 -13.72 13.75
C TRP A 166 -14.57 -14.70 13.60
N ALA A 167 -15.51 -14.41 12.70
CA ALA A 167 -16.70 -15.22 12.48
C ALA A 167 -16.35 -16.64 11.98
N ARG A 168 -15.20 -16.80 11.30
CA ARG A 168 -14.75 -18.10 10.80
C ARG A 168 -14.31 -19.04 11.92
N PHE A 169 -13.94 -18.53 13.10
CA PHE A 169 -13.55 -19.36 14.25
C PHE A 169 -14.74 -19.84 15.08
N THR A 170 -15.88 -19.15 14.98
CA THR A 170 -17.07 -19.42 15.80
C THR A 170 -17.65 -20.79 15.45
N ASN A 171 -18.06 -21.57 16.45
CA ASN A 171 -18.57 -22.94 16.32
C ASN A 171 -17.55 -24.00 15.87
N GLN A 172 -16.26 -23.66 15.78
CA GLN A 172 -15.20 -24.61 15.39
C GLN A 172 -14.30 -25.05 16.55
N VAL A 173 -14.43 -24.41 17.72
CA VAL A 173 -13.56 -24.65 18.89
C VAL A 173 -14.33 -25.24 20.07
N PHE A 174 -13.66 -26.01 20.94
CA PHE A 174 -14.27 -26.60 22.13
C PHE A 174 -13.91 -25.80 23.40
N GLY A 175 -14.75 -24.82 23.72
CA GLY A 175 -14.61 -23.89 24.83
C GLY A 175 -14.58 -22.43 24.39
N GLN A 176 -14.01 -21.59 25.25
CA GLN A 176 -13.80 -20.16 25.01
C GLN A 176 -12.32 -19.86 24.89
N PHE A 177 -11.96 -19.10 23.86
CA PHE A 177 -10.57 -18.77 23.55
C PHE A 177 -10.37 -17.28 23.27
N GLN A 178 -9.15 -16.81 23.54
CA GLN A 178 -8.64 -15.53 23.11
C GLN A 178 -7.47 -15.76 22.16
N LEU A 179 -7.54 -15.22 20.95
CA LEU A 179 -6.45 -15.19 19.99
C LEU A 179 -5.87 -13.79 19.92
N ASP A 180 -4.60 -13.66 20.26
CA ASP A 180 -3.79 -12.48 19.96
C ASP A 180 -3.07 -12.68 18.63
N SER A 181 -3.49 -11.92 17.63
CA SER A 181 -2.91 -11.86 16.29
C SER A 181 -2.36 -10.48 15.94
N ASN A 182 -1.97 -9.68 16.95
CA ASN A 182 -1.39 -8.35 16.71
C ASN A 182 -0.04 -8.40 15.96
N ALA A 183 0.63 -9.55 15.97
CA ALA A 183 1.86 -9.75 15.20
C ALA A 183 1.62 -9.87 13.67
N ILE A 184 0.37 -10.09 13.23
CA ILE A 184 -0.02 -10.05 11.83
C ILE A 184 -0.53 -8.65 11.50
N HIS A 185 0.24 -7.92 10.71
CA HIS A 185 -0.13 -6.59 10.23
C HIS A 185 -0.78 -6.67 8.84
N ARG A 186 -0.44 -7.70 8.07
CA ARG A 186 -1.03 -7.98 6.76
C ARG A 186 -1.17 -9.48 6.53
N LEU A 187 -2.38 -9.89 6.15
CA LEU A 187 -2.70 -11.26 5.77
C LEU A 187 -2.22 -11.56 4.34
N PRO A 188 -1.96 -12.83 4.00
CA PRO A 188 -1.65 -13.21 2.63
C PRO A 188 -2.79 -12.84 1.67
N ALA A 189 -2.46 -12.37 0.48
CA ALA A 189 -3.42 -12.01 -0.56
C ALA A 189 -4.23 -13.23 -1.07
N ASP A 190 -3.66 -14.43 -0.97
CA ASP A 190 -4.35 -15.66 -1.32
C ASP A 190 -5.37 -16.07 -0.23
N PRO A 191 -6.69 -16.03 -0.51
CA PRO A 191 -7.72 -16.37 0.48
C PRO A 191 -7.66 -17.85 0.90
N ALA A 192 -7.07 -18.73 0.09
CA ALA A 192 -6.87 -20.13 0.46
C ALA A 192 -5.86 -20.25 1.60
N LYS A 193 -4.77 -19.48 1.59
CA LYS A 193 -3.78 -19.44 2.68
C LYS A 193 -4.39 -18.89 3.97
N VAL A 194 -5.23 -17.86 3.87
CA VAL A 194 -5.97 -17.33 5.03
C VAL A 194 -6.87 -18.41 5.64
N THR A 195 -7.55 -19.20 4.79
CA THR A 195 -8.39 -20.30 5.25
C THR A 195 -7.56 -21.40 5.94
N GLN A 196 -6.43 -21.78 5.35
CA GLN A 196 -5.50 -22.75 5.95
C GLN A 196 -4.98 -22.29 7.32
N LEU A 197 -4.64 -21.00 7.46
CA LEU A 197 -4.23 -20.42 8.74
C LEU A 197 -5.35 -20.50 9.78
N VAL A 198 -6.59 -20.17 9.41
CA VAL A 198 -7.75 -20.30 10.31
C VAL A 198 -7.92 -21.76 10.77
N ASP A 199 -7.91 -22.72 9.85
CA ASP A 199 -8.08 -24.14 10.16
C ASP A 199 -6.95 -24.65 11.08
N PHE A 200 -5.71 -24.21 10.83
CA PHE A 200 -4.57 -24.52 11.68
C PHE A 200 -4.74 -23.96 13.10
N LEU A 201 -5.18 -22.71 13.24
CA LEU A 201 -5.39 -22.09 14.55
C LEU A 201 -6.54 -22.74 15.32
N VAL A 202 -7.61 -23.17 14.64
CA VAL A 202 -8.68 -23.97 15.23
C VAL A 202 -8.14 -25.30 15.78
N LEU A 203 -7.27 -25.97 15.02
CA LEU A 203 -6.61 -27.20 15.47
C LEU A 203 -5.76 -26.96 16.73
N ILE A 204 -4.95 -25.91 16.76
CA ILE A 204 -4.14 -25.55 17.93
C ILE A 204 -5.03 -25.25 19.14
N ALA A 205 -6.07 -24.43 18.96
CA ALA A 205 -7.01 -24.08 20.03
C ALA A 205 -7.64 -25.33 20.66
N ASN A 206 -8.12 -26.26 19.84
CA ASN A 206 -8.71 -27.52 20.30
C ASN A 206 -7.68 -28.45 20.98
N GLY A 207 -6.39 -28.26 20.72
CA GLY A 207 -5.30 -28.92 21.45
C GLY A 207 -5.08 -28.40 22.87
N VAL A 208 -5.49 -27.17 23.18
CA VAL A 208 -5.34 -26.56 24.50
C VAL A 208 -6.43 -27.07 25.44
N ARG A 209 -6.09 -28.04 26.29
CA ARG A 209 -7.06 -28.73 27.15
C ARG A 209 -7.41 -27.98 28.42
N THR A 210 -6.51 -27.15 28.93
CA THR A 210 -6.63 -26.60 30.29
C THR A 210 -6.90 -25.10 30.24
N THR A 211 -7.97 -24.68 30.90
CA THR A 211 -8.29 -23.26 31.09
C THR A 211 -7.10 -22.51 31.72
N GLY A 212 -6.86 -21.30 31.24
CA GLY A 212 -5.74 -20.45 31.65
C GLY A 212 -4.44 -20.70 30.88
N HIS A 213 -4.31 -21.81 30.13
CA HIS A 213 -3.11 -22.11 29.35
C HIS A 213 -3.11 -21.36 28.02
N THR A 214 -1.90 -20.97 27.61
CA THR A 214 -1.62 -20.35 26.32
C THR A 214 -0.81 -21.34 25.47
N ALA A 215 -1.13 -21.43 24.19
CA ALA A 215 -0.34 -22.10 23.19
C ALA A 215 0.15 -21.09 22.16
N ASP A 216 1.39 -21.27 21.73
CA ASP A 216 1.99 -20.52 20.64
C ASP A 216 1.62 -21.17 19.31
N ALA A 217 1.23 -20.36 18.35
CA ALA A 217 0.92 -20.80 16.99
C ALA A 217 1.84 -20.07 16.00
N PRO A 218 2.70 -20.77 15.26
CA PRO A 218 3.50 -20.15 14.21
C PRO A 218 2.59 -19.66 13.08
N ALA A 219 2.90 -18.49 12.54
CA ALA A 219 2.21 -17.88 11.40
C ALA A 219 3.18 -17.02 10.58
N GLU A 220 2.65 -16.35 9.57
CA GLU A 220 3.41 -15.48 8.67
C GLU A 220 2.71 -14.11 8.56
N ASP A 221 3.49 -13.04 8.62
CA ASP A 221 3.07 -11.67 8.30
C ASP A 221 3.51 -11.37 6.86
N HIS A 222 2.56 -11.10 5.96
CA HIS A 222 2.80 -11.05 4.51
C HIS A 222 2.88 -9.62 4.03
N TRP A 223 4.09 -9.10 3.80
CA TRP A 223 4.28 -7.72 3.33
C TRP A 223 4.30 -7.67 1.80
N SER A 224 3.80 -6.57 1.25
CA SER A 224 3.78 -6.38 -0.20
C SER A 224 5.15 -5.94 -0.71
N LEU A 225 5.56 -6.58 -1.81
CA LEU A 225 6.79 -6.31 -2.52
C LEU A 225 6.46 -6.00 -3.97
N GLN A 226 7.19 -5.07 -4.58
CA GLN A 226 6.96 -4.69 -5.96
C GLN A 226 8.25 -4.37 -6.67
N ARG A 227 8.32 -4.74 -7.95
CA ARG A 227 9.41 -4.35 -8.83
C ARG A 227 8.88 -3.39 -9.88
N LEU A 228 9.22 -2.11 -9.78
CA LEU A 228 8.76 -1.06 -10.68
C LEU A 228 9.75 -0.80 -11.82
N ASP A 229 9.18 -0.55 -13.00
CA ASP A 229 9.94 -0.04 -14.14
C ASP A 229 10.30 1.43 -13.94
N GLY A 230 11.54 1.79 -14.26
CA GLY A 230 11.95 3.19 -14.37
C GLY A 230 12.18 3.92 -13.05
N ILE A 231 12.25 3.19 -11.93
CA ILE A 231 12.85 3.67 -10.69
C ILE A 231 14.16 2.90 -10.47
N SER A 232 15.14 3.58 -9.86
CA SER A 232 16.43 2.96 -9.52
C SER A 232 16.58 2.75 -8.02
N GLY A 233 17.22 1.64 -7.65
CA GLY A 233 17.47 1.23 -6.27
C GLY A 233 16.21 0.75 -5.54
N VAL A 234 16.24 0.85 -4.21
CA VAL A 234 15.17 0.39 -3.33
C VAL A 234 14.40 1.57 -2.76
N ARG A 235 13.09 1.42 -2.63
CA ARG A 235 12.20 2.35 -1.93
C ARG A 235 11.44 1.58 -0.85
N ILE A 236 11.36 2.16 0.34
CA ILE A 236 10.56 1.63 1.43
C ILE A 236 9.42 2.62 1.67
N ILE A 237 8.21 2.10 1.66
CA ILE A 237 7.00 2.86 1.92
C ILE A 237 6.46 2.39 3.27
N ALA A 238 6.73 3.18 4.31
CA ALA A 238 6.38 2.89 5.70
C ALA A 238 5.66 4.06 6.35
N ALA A 239 4.63 3.76 7.14
CA ALA A 239 3.80 4.79 7.74
C ALA A 239 4.55 5.49 8.86
N ALA A 240 4.32 6.79 9.04
CA ALA A 240 4.79 7.46 10.24
C ALA A 240 4.17 6.76 11.47
N PRO A 241 4.95 6.46 12.53
CA PRO A 241 4.46 5.82 13.75
C PRO A 241 3.16 6.40 14.33
N ALA A 242 2.93 7.71 14.19
CA ALA A 242 1.72 8.38 14.67
C ALA A 242 0.51 8.31 13.71
N SER A 243 0.65 7.64 12.57
CA SER A 243 -0.42 7.57 11.57
C SER A 243 -1.46 6.50 11.92
N GLU A 244 -2.73 6.86 11.80
CA GLU A 244 -3.88 5.96 11.99
C GLU A 244 -4.62 5.79 10.65
N PRO A 245 -4.11 4.95 9.73
CA PRO A 245 -4.67 4.83 8.38
C PRO A 245 -6.09 4.26 8.35
N GLU A 246 -6.49 3.55 9.41
CA GLU A 246 -7.83 3.00 9.62
C GLU A 246 -8.84 4.08 10.05
N ALA A 247 -8.38 5.21 10.59
CA ALA A 247 -9.23 6.29 11.04
C ALA A 247 -9.70 7.15 9.84
N GLY A 248 -10.99 7.05 9.51
CA GLY A 248 -11.57 7.74 8.36
C GLY A 248 -11.52 9.28 8.45
N THR A 249 -11.51 9.86 9.65
CA THR A 249 -11.46 11.33 9.85
C THR A 249 -10.12 11.92 9.42
N PRO A 250 -8.95 11.42 9.90
CA PRO A 250 -7.64 11.78 9.37
C PRO A 250 -7.54 11.65 7.85
N VAL A 251 -7.98 10.52 7.28
CA VAL A 251 -7.91 10.26 5.83
C VAL A 251 -8.73 11.30 5.06
N ARG A 252 -9.94 11.62 5.49
CA ARG A 252 -10.78 12.64 4.84
C ARG A 252 -10.13 14.03 4.92
N LYS A 253 -9.51 14.38 6.05
CA LYS A 253 -8.78 15.65 6.21
C LYS A 253 -7.58 15.71 5.27
N ALA A 254 -6.81 14.63 5.18
CA ALA A 254 -5.65 14.51 4.29
C ALA A 254 -6.06 14.62 2.81
N LEU A 255 -7.10 13.88 2.38
CA LEU A 255 -7.64 13.97 1.02
C LEU A 255 -8.05 15.40 0.67
N ARG A 256 -8.88 16.03 1.51
CA ARG A 256 -9.36 17.40 1.26
C ARG A 256 -8.21 18.41 1.16
N THR A 257 -7.23 18.31 2.04
CA THR A 257 -6.09 19.24 2.08
C THR A 257 -5.16 19.00 0.89
N GLY A 258 -4.79 17.74 0.65
CA GLY A 258 -3.96 17.31 -0.47
C GLY A 258 -4.58 17.61 -1.82
N THR A 259 -5.89 17.40 -2.01
CA THR A 259 -6.58 17.70 -3.28
C THR A 259 -6.52 19.20 -3.57
N ARG A 260 -6.78 20.06 -2.57
CA ARG A 260 -6.69 21.51 -2.75
C ARG A 260 -5.27 21.98 -3.07
N ALA A 261 -4.27 21.42 -2.39
CA ALA A 261 -2.87 21.74 -2.66
C ALA A 261 -2.46 21.29 -4.06
N ALA A 262 -2.80 20.05 -4.44
CA ALA A 262 -2.56 19.51 -5.77
C ALA A 262 -3.22 20.34 -6.87
N LEU A 263 -4.47 20.78 -6.70
CA LEU A 263 -5.15 21.61 -7.68
C LEU A 263 -4.48 22.97 -7.88
N ARG A 264 -4.03 23.63 -6.81
CA ARG A 264 -3.26 24.88 -6.92
C ARG A 264 -1.95 24.66 -7.68
N ALA A 265 -1.26 23.56 -7.40
CA ALA A 265 -0.02 23.19 -8.07
C ALA A 265 -0.25 22.88 -9.57
N LEU A 266 -1.29 22.11 -9.89
CA LEU A 266 -1.65 21.71 -11.25
C LEU A 266 -2.25 22.84 -12.10
N ALA A 267 -2.84 23.86 -11.47
CA ALA A 267 -3.41 25.01 -12.18
C ALA A 267 -2.36 25.82 -12.96
N ARG A 268 -1.09 25.76 -12.55
CA ARG A 268 0.03 26.44 -13.23
C ARG A 268 0.54 25.68 -14.45
N ALA A 269 0.16 24.41 -14.61
CA ALA A 269 0.61 23.58 -15.72
C ALA A 269 -0.27 23.80 -16.96
N ASP A 270 0.38 24.11 -18.08
CA ASP A 270 -0.23 24.10 -19.41
C ASP A 270 -0.26 22.65 -19.95
N THR A 271 -1.37 21.97 -19.66
CA THR A 271 -1.53 20.54 -19.88
C THR A 271 -2.95 20.18 -20.32
N SER A 272 -3.06 19.13 -21.13
CA SER A 272 -4.35 18.58 -21.55
C SER A 272 -4.97 17.65 -20.51
N LEU A 273 -4.15 17.09 -19.60
CA LEU A 273 -4.61 16.18 -18.55
C LEU A 273 -4.03 16.56 -17.19
N ARG A 274 -4.84 16.47 -16.15
CA ARG A 274 -4.51 16.73 -14.75
C ARG A 274 -4.82 15.49 -13.91
N LEU A 275 -3.77 14.86 -13.41
CA LEU A 275 -3.85 13.63 -12.64
C LEU A 275 -3.43 13.91 -11.19
N LEU A 276 -4.08 13.25 -10.25
CA LEU A 276 -3.69 13.24 -8.84
C LEU A 276 -3.51 11.81 -8.38
N THR A 277 -2.33 11.49 -7.86
CA THR A 277 -2.06 10.18 -7.26
C THR A 277 -1.74 10.34 -5.79
N TYR A 278 -2.58 9.72 -4.97
CA TYR A 278 -2.29 9.52 -3.56
C TYR A 278 -1.42 8.29 -3.37
N VAL A 279 -0.45 8.37 -2.46
CA VAL A 279 0.30 7.20 -1.99
C VAL A 279 -0.01 6.99 -0.52
N GLY A 280 -0.64 5.86 -0.21
CA GLY A 280 -1.14 5.53 1.11
C GLY A 280 -0.60 4.20 1.61
N ILE A 281 -0.67 4.02 2.93
CA ILE A 281 -0.20 2.82 3.61
C ILE A 281 -1.39 2.24 4.34
N PHE A 282 -1.86 1.11 3.84
CA PHE A 282 -3.00 0.36 4.34
C PHE A 282 -2.56 -1.10 4.49
N ARG A 283 -3.28 -1.88 5.30
CA ARG A 283 -3.02 -3.31 5.45
C ARG A 283 -3.22 -4.04 4.12
N SER A 284 -4.26 -3.66 3.38
CA SER A 284 -4.53 -4.11 2.02
C SER A 284 -5.21 -3.00 1.23
N ILE A 285 -5.23 -3.11 -0.10
CA ILE A 285 -6.00 -2.18 -0.92
C ILE A 285 -7.52 -2.37 -0.70
N GLU A 286 -7.98 -3.52 -0.23
CA GLU A 286 -9.39 -3.80 0.07
C GLU A 286 -9.87 -3.06 1.33
N GLU A 287 -8.97 -2.87 2.30
CA GLU A 287 -9.25 -2.23 3.58
C GLU A 287 -9.01 -0.70 3.58
N GLU A 288 -8.62 -0.13 2.44
CA GLU A 288 -8.40 1.31 2.33
C GLU A 288 -9.69 2.12 2.56
N THR A 289 -9.58 3.18 3.34
CA THR A 289 -10.71 4.05 3.71
C THR A 289 -10.81 5.29 2.81
N ALA A 290 -9.86 5.50 1.89
CA ALA A 290 -9.78 6.67 1.04
C ALA A 290 -10.91 6.71 0.00
N SER A 291 -11.32 5.57 -0.58
CA SER A 291 -12.49 5.47 -1.46
C SER A 291 -13.75 5.99 -0.80
N ILE A 292 -14.02 5.52 0.43
CA ILE A 292 -15.22 5.91 1.18
C ILE A 292 -15.11 7.39 1.57
N ALA A 293 -13.94 7.84 2.01
CA ALA A 293 -13.70 9.23 2.36
C ALA A 293 -13.87 10.19 1.16
N LEU A 294 -13.40 9.81 -0.03
CA LEU A 294 -13.53 10.60 -1.26
C LEU A 294 -14.99 10.74 -1.70
N ARG A 295 -15.80 9.67 -1.59
CA ARG A 295 -17.25 9.73 -1.87
C ARG A 295 -18.00 10.71 -0.96
N GLY A 296 -17.47 10.98 0.22
CA GLY A 296 -18.02 11.98 1.15
C GLY A 296 -17.58 13.42 0.87
N LEU A 297 -16.70 13.67 -0.11
CA LEU A 297 -16.30 15.01 -0.53
C LEU A 297 -17.21 15.54 -1.63
N ASP A 298 -17.37 16.87 -1.67
CA ASP A 298 -18.10 17.55 -2.75
C ASP A 298 -17.37 17.31 -4.09
N PRO A 299 -18.02 16.70 -5.11
CA PRO A 299 -17.41 16.43 -6.42
C PRO A 299 -16.87 17.67 -7.13
N THR A 300 -17.44 18.85 -6.86
CA THR A 300 -16.93 20.11 -7.42
C THR A 300 -15.50 20.41 -6.98
N THR A 301 -15.08 19.86 -5.83
CA THR A 301 -13.72 20.02 -5.29
C THR A 301 -12.66 19.43 -6.21
N PHE A 302 -12.99 18.42 -7.03
CA PHE A 302 -12.04 17.75 -7.91
C PHE A 302 -12.49 17.70 -9.38
N ALA A 303 -13.45 18.54 -9.77
CA ALA A 303 -13.98 18.60 -11.14
C ALA A 303 -12.94 18.98 -12.21
N GLN A 304 -11.80 19.55 -11.81
CA GLN A 304 -10.70 19.94 -12.71
C GLN A 304 -9.66 18.81 -12.92
N LEU A 305 -9.82 17.68 -12.23
CA LEU A 305 -8.96 16.51 -12.38
C LEU A 305 -9.59 15.54 -13.37
N ASP A 306 -8.77 14.92 -14.21
CA ASP A 306 -9.20 13.85 -15.11
C ASP A 306 -9.22 12.49 -14.40
N ALA A 307 -8.34 12.30 -13.41
CA ALA A 307 -8.35 11.12 -12.56
C ALA A 307 -7.74 11.40 -11.18
N ILE A 308 -8.24 10.66 -10.19
CA ILE A 308 -7.65 10.49 -8.87
C ILE A 308 -7.34 9.02 -8.69
N CYS A 309 -6.07 8.71 -8.45
CA CYS A 309 -5.59 7.37 -8.18
C CYS A 309 -5.12 7.25 -6.73
N LEU A 310 -5.20 6.05 -6.18
CA LEU A 310 -4.58 5.63 -4.94
C LEU A 310 -3.58 4.52 -5.26
N VAL A 311 -2.33 4.72 -4.86
CA VAL A 311 -1.35 3.65 -4.78
C VAL A 311 -1.22 3.24 -3.32
N ALA A 312 -1.51 1.98 -3.04
CA ALA A 312 -1.30 1.38 -1.74
C ALA A 312 -1.13 -0.12 -1.90
N ASP A 313 -0.38 -0.73 -0.98
CA ASP A 313 -0.19 -2.18 -0.95
C ASP A 313 0.28 -2.76 -2.29
N ALA A 314 1.28 -2.11 -2.93
CA ALA A 314 1.77 -2.41 -4.29
C ALA A 314 0.73 -2.33 -5.43
N GLN A 315 -0.51 -1.94 -5.16
CA GLN A 315 -1.58 -1.85 -6.12
C GLN A 315 -1.93 -0.41 -6.46
N LEU A 316 -2.58 -0.19 -7.61
CA LEU A 316 -3.14 1.10 -7.99
C LEU A 316 -4.65 0.94 -8.16
N ARG A 317 -5.42 1.80 -7.50
CA ARG A 317 -6.88 1.89 -7.63
C ARG A 317 -7.25 3.28 -8.14
N VAL A 318 -8.07 3.33 -9.19
CA VAL A 318 -8.67 4.59 -9.65
C VAL A 318 -9.87 4.91 -8.74
N LEU A 319 -9.77 5.99 -7.96
CA LEU A 319 -10.82 6.45 -7.05
C LEU A 319 -11.85 7.33 -7.77
N PHE A 320 -11.40 8.10 -8.76
CA PHE A 320 -12.20 8.96 -9.62
C PHE A 320 -11.56 9.04 -11.00
N GLY A 321 -12.37 9.09 -12.05
CA GLY A 321 -11.90 9.22 -13.43
C GLY A 321 -12.77 8.43 -14.41
N PRO A 322 -12.44 8.48 -15.71
CA PRO A 322 -13.19 7.75 -16.72
C PRO A 322 -13.12 6.25 -16.45
N ALA A 323 -14.25 5.56 -16.63
CA ALA A 323 -14.33 4.11 -16.47
C ALA A 323 -13.18 3.42 -17.25
N PRO A 324 -12.63 2.31 -16.71
CA PRO A 324 -11.68 1.52 -17.46
C PRO A 324 -12.32 1.14 -18.79
N GLN A 325 -11.58 1.29 -19.90
CA GLN A 325 -12.05 0.78 -21.18
C GLN A 325 -11.92 -0.73 -21.10
N SER A 326 -12.94 -1.41 -20.57
CA SER A 326 -13.05 -2.86 -20.66
C SER A 326 -12.91 -3.20 -22.14
N GLY A 327 -11.90 -3.99 -22.48
CA GLY A 327 -11.60 -4.36 -23.86
C GLY A 327 -12.88 -4.79 -24.57
N LEU A 328 -13.14 -4.14 -25.71
CA LEU A 328 -14.02 -4.68 -26.75
C LEU A 328 -13.46 -6.06 -27.13
N GLY A 329 -14.02 -7.13 -26.54
CA GLY A 329 -13.54 -8.49 -26.74
C GLY A 329 -14.27 -9.52 -25.89
N ASP A 330 -15.60 -9.58 -26.01
CA ASP A 330 -16.36 -10.83 -26.20
C ASP A 330 -17.87 -10.54 -26.16
N SER A 331 -18.34 -9.95 -27.25
CA SER A 331 -19.72 -10.13 -27.68
C SER A 331 -19.73 -11.17 -28.80
N GLN A 332 -19.89 -12.44 -28.43
CA GLN A 332 -20.63 -13.38 -29.27
C GLN A 332 -21.93 -13.75 -28.54
N PRO A 333 -23.10 -13.48 -29.14
CA PRO A 333 -24.38 -13.93 -28.62
C PRO A 333 -24.54 -15.45 -28.86
N ARG A 334 -25.46 -16.01 -28.08
CA ARG A 334 -25.89 -17.42 -27.97
C ARG A 334 -25.97 -18.21 -29.29
#